data_AF-A0AAW9SMQ9-F1
#
_entry.id   AF-A0AAW9SMQ9-F1
#
_cell.length_a   1.000
_cell.length_b   1.000
_cell.length_c   1.000
_cell.angle_alpha   90.00
_cell.angle_beta   90.00
_cell.angle_gamma   90.00
#
_symmetry.space_group_name_H-M   'P 1'
#
loop_
_entity.id
_entity.type
_entity.pdbx_description
1 polymer ?
#
loop_
_entity_poly.entity_id
_entity_poly.type
_entity_poly.pdbx_seq_one_letter_code
_entity_poly.pdbx_strand_id
1 'polypeptide(L)'
;MSTFIKDFIEKEKLSRRNFLLASAYGVSGAAAMRMFGPSPVMAATYDDPTIAWSYRNRTNPYWNEIVTGGEAFVESLGKPEDAMVHLINEGSSEKSLGDVKSLLAKTGGELALAIDTNDAPNCRPIVEAVSEAGGYVSTIWNKTDDLHPRTSATTTSAT
;
A
#
# COMPACT_ATOMS: atom_id res chain seq x y z
N MET A 1 6.15 -22.52 -63.82
CA MET A 1 5.59 -22.25 -62.48
C MET A 1 4.81 -20.95 -62.58
N SER A 2 3.48 -21.02 -62.49
CA SER A 2 2.54 -19.94 -62.84
C SER A 2 2.74 -18.69 -61.96
N THR A 3 2.70 -17.50 -62.56
CA THR A 3 2.78 -16.17 -61.91
C THR A 3 1.87 -16.06 -60.69
N PHE A 4 0.71 -16.73 -60.74
CA PHE A 4 -0.28 -16.79 -59.67
C PHE A 4 0.26 -17.32 -58.33
N ILE A 5 1.17 -18.29 -58.37
CA ILE A 5 1.75 -18.89 -57.15
C ILE A 5 2.74 -17.93 -56.48
N LYS A 6 3.47 -17.14 -57.28
CA LYS A 6 4.42 -16.15 -56.76
C LYS A 6 3.67 -15.00 -56.08
N ASP A 7 2.63 -14.48 -56.72
CA ASP A 7 1.82 -13.38 -56.20
C ASP A 7 1.10 -13.77 -54.90
N PHE A 8 0.60 -15.01 -54.82
CA PHE A 8 -0.02 -15.54 -53.60
C PHE A 8 0.97 -15.63 -52.44
N ILE A 9 2.18 -16.13 -52.69
CA ILE A 9 3.24 -16.25 -51.68
C ILE A 9 3.72 -14.86 -51.20
N GLU A 10 3.85 -13.90 -52.09
CA GLU A 10 4.24 -12.53 -51.72
C GLU A 10 3.17 -11.83 -50.88
N LYS A 11 1.88 -12.00 -51.23
CA LYS A 11 0.76 -11.45 -50.47
C LYS A 11 0.66 -12.02 -49.06
N GLU A 12 0.86 -13.33 -48.90
CA GLU A 12 0.90 -14.00 -47.59
C GLU A 12 2.07 -13.52 -46.72
N LYS A 13 3.26 -13.33 -47.32
CA LYS A 13 4.44 -12.79 -46.60
C LYS A 13 4.21 -11.35 -46.13
N LEU A 14 3.58 -10.51 -46.96
CA LEU A 14 3.22 -9.14 -46.60
C LEU A 14 2.20 -9.09 -45.46
N SER A 15 1.19 -9.98 -45.48
CA SER A 15 0.18 -10.11 -44.42
C SER A 15 0.80 -10.45 -43.06
N ARG A 16 1.71 -11.44 -43.02
CA ARG A 16 2.40 -11.86 -41.80
C ARG A 16 3.30 -10.78 -41.21
N ARG A 17 4.02 -10.05 -42.07
CA ARG A 17 4.86 -8.92 -41.64
C ARG A 17 4.03 -7.80 -41.03
N ASN A 18 2.90 -7.46 -41.66
CA ASN A 18 2.01 -6.42 -41.13
C ASN A 18 1.38 -6.84 -39.81
N PHE A 19 1.03 -8.12 -39.65
CA PHE A 19 0.54 -8.66 -38.39
C PHE A 19 1.59 -8.60 -37.26
N LEU A 20 2.84 -8.98 -37.55
CA LEU A 20 3.96 -8.90 -36.59
C LEU A 20 4.29 -7.46 -36.20
N LEU A 21 4.24 -6.53 -37.15
CA LEU A 21 4.46 -5.11 -36.85
C LEU A 21 3.30 -4.56 -36.00
N ALA A 22 2.05 -4.88 -36.34
CA ALA A 22 0.89 -4.44 -35.60
C ALA A 22 0.89 -4.97 -34.15
N SER A 23 1.28 -6.22 -33.92
CA SER A 23 1.38 -6.79 -32.57
C SER A 23 2.51 -6.15 -31.75
N ALA A 24 3.65 -5.84 -32.37
CA ALA A 24 4.75 -5.15 -31.71
C ALA A 24 4.36 -3.73 -31.27
N TYR A 25 3.60 -2.99 -32.09
CA TYR A 25 3.07 -1.67 -31.71
C TYR A 25 2.00 -1.76 -30.59
N GLY A 26 1.17 -2.80 -30.60
CA GLY A 26 0.19 -3.04 -29.53
C GLY A 26 0.82 -3.33 -28.16
N VAL A 27 1.87 -4.17 -28.13
CA VAL A 27 2.58 -4.53 -26.89
C VAL A 27 3.39 -3.34 -26.34
N SER A 28 4.05 -2.58 -27.22
CA SER A 28 4.80 -1.38 -26.80
C SER A 28 3.87 -0.26 -26.30
N GLY A 29 2.68 -0.09 -26.88
CA GLY A 29 1.66 0.84 -26.37
C GLY A 29 1.18 0.48 -24.95
N ALA A 30 0.91 -0.80 -24.68
CA ALA A 30 0.48 -1.25 -23.36
C ALA A 30 1.59 -1.12 -22.29
N ALA A 31 2.85 -1.38 -22.65
CA ALA A 31 3.99 -1.20 -21.76
C ALA A 31 4.26 0.28 -21.46
N ALA A 32 4.17 1.16 -22.47
CA ALA A 32 4.35 2.60 -22.29
C ALA A 32 3.25 3.23 -21.40
N MET A 33 2.00 2.75 -21.51
CA MET A 33 0.90 3.16 -20.62
C MET A 33 1.15 2.81 -19.15
N ARG A 34 1.84 1.69 -18.86
CA ARG A 34 2.21 1.34 -17.48
C ARG A 34 3.42 2.12 -16.96
N MET A 35 4.30 2.58 -17.84
CA MET A 35 5.53 3.27 -17.47
C MET A 35 5.36 4.79 -17.36
N PHE A 36 4.43 5.37 -18.11
CA PHE A 36 4.19 6.83 -18.17
C PHE A 36 2.73 7.24 -17.97
N GLY A 37 1.80 6.30 -17.87
CA GLY A 37 0.44 6.61 -17.40
C GLY A 37 0.46 6.97 -15.91
N PRO A 38 -0.62 7.56 -15.37
CA PRO A 38 -0.72 7.80 -13.94
C PRO A 38 -0.54 6.46 -13.22
N SER A 39 0.64 6.27 -12.64
CA SER A 39 0.80 5.31 -11.56
C SER A 39 -0.26 5.70 -10.54
N PRO A 40 -1.15 4.79 -10.11
CA PRO A 40 -1.99 5.11 -8.97
C PRO A 40 -1.01 5.39 -7.84
N VAL A 41 -0.81 6.68 -7.54
CA VAL A 41 -0.56 7.11 -6.17
C VAL A 41 -1.62 6.38 -5.39
N MET A 42 -1.20 5.34 -4.66
CA MET A 42 -2.03 4.23 -4.19
C MET A 42 -3.40 4.77 -3.79
N ALA A 43 -4.36 4.66 -4.71
CA ALA A 43 -5.74 4.99 -4.38
C ALA A 43 -6.04 4.02 -3.25
N ALA A 44 -6.45 4.54 -2.09
CA ALA A 44 -6.74 3.73 -0.92
C ALA A 44 -7.55 2.52 -1.42
N THR A 45 -6.99 1.32 -1.26
CA THR A 45 -7.61 0.08 -1.74
C THR A 45 -8.99 -0.13 -1.12
N TYR A 46 -9.31 0.62 -0.07
CA TYR A 46 -10.51 0.58 0.72
C TYR A 46 -11.27 1.90 0.60
N ASP A 47 -12.57 1.81 0.31
CA ASP A 47 -13.47 2.98 0.26
C ASP A 47 -13.63 3.63 1.64
N ASP A 48 -13.58 2.83 2.72
CA ASP A 48 -13.72 3.29 4.09
C ASP A 48 -12.94 2.43 5.11
N PRO A 49 -11.61 2.57 5.21
CA PRO A 49 -10.81 1.78 6.14
C PRO A 49 -11.08 2.17 7.59
N THR A 50 -10.91 1.21 8.52
CA THR A 50 -10.84 1.54 9.94
C THR A 50 -9.62 2.41 10.20
N ILE A 51 -9.79 3.55 10.87
CA ILE A 51 -8.67 4.45 11.21
C ILE A 51 -8.29 4.22 12.67
N ALA A 52 -7.02 3.95 12.92
CA ALA A 52 -6.51 3.70 14.26
C ALA A 52 -5.23 4.48 14.55
N TRP A 53 -5.07 4.87 15.81
CA TRP A 53 -3.86 5.51 16.31
C TRP A 53 -3.33 4.76 17.54
N SER A 54 -2.09 4.28 17.46
CA SER A 54 -1.37 3.70 18.59
C SER A 54 -0.36 4.69 19.19
N TYR A 55 -0.48 4.95 20.49
CA TYR A 55 0.31 5.93 21.23
C TYR A 55 0.45 5.55 22.71
N ARG A 56 1.33 6.26 23.44
CA ARG A 56 1.73 5.86 24.79
C ARG A 56 0.65 6.10 25.86
N ASN A 57 0.17 7.33 26.01
CA ASN A 57 -0.88 7.69 26.99
C ASN A 57 -1.53 9.05 26.65
N ARG A 58 -2.66 9.40 27.29
CA ARG A 58 -3.30 10.74 27.18
C ARG A 58 -2.93 11.71 28.32
N THR A 59 -2.09 11.27 29.26
CA THR A 59 -1.71 12.10 30.42
C THR A 59 -0.64 13.13 30.08
N ASN A 60 0.14 12.90 29.03
CA ASN A 60 1.12 13.87 28.54
C ASN A 60 0.43 14.85 27.56
N PRO A 61 0.58 16.18 27.76
CA PRO A 61 0.01 17.18 26.84
C PRO A 61 0.46 16.98 25.39
N TYR A 62 1.67 16.49 25.16
CA TYR A 62 2.17 16.19 23.81
C TYR A 62 1.28 15.18 23.06
N TRP A 63 0.88 14.11 23.73
CA TRP A 63 0.01 13.09 23.12
C TRP A 63 -1.42 13.58 22.95
N ASN A 64 -1.88 14.44 23.85
CA ASN A 64 -3.21 14.99 23.75
C ASN A 64 -3.37 15.82 22.46
N GLU A 65 -2.42 16.71 22.18
CA GLU A 65 -2.42 17.53 20.95
C GLU A 65 -2.35 16.68 19.69
N ILE A 66 -1.52 15.63 19.68
CA ILE A 66 -1.39 14.71 18.55
C ILE A 66 -2.70 13.96 18.30
N VAL A 67 -3.32 13.45 19.36
CA VAL A 67 -4.58 12.71 19.25
C VAL A 67 -5.71 13.63 18.79
N THR A 68 -5.78 14.86 19.32
CA THR A 68 -6.73 15.87 18.83
C THR A 68 -6.54 16.19 17.35
N GLY A 69 -5.30 16.21 16.86
CA GLY A 69 -5.04 16.33 15.42
C GLY A 69 -5.56 15.13 14.60
N GLY A 70 -5.41 13.91 15.12
CA GLY A 70 -5.95 12.70 14.52
C GLY A 70 -7.48 12.66 14.52
N GLU A 71 -8.10 13.05 15.63
CA GLU A 71 -9.55 13.21 15.80
C GLU A 71 -10.11 14.20 14.78
N ALA A 72 -9.51 15.39 14.67
CA ALA A 72 -9.90 16.41 13.69
C ALA A 72 -9.73 15.94 12.24
N PHE A 73 -8.74 15.08 11.95
CA PHE A 73 -8.59 14.48 10.63
C PHE A 73 -9.76 13.54 10.32
N VAL A 74 -10.16 12.69 11.26
CA VAL A 74 -11.32 11.80 11.10
C VAL A 74 -12.61 12.59 10.92
N GLU A 75 -12.80 13.66 11.69
CA GLU A 75 -13.93 14.59 11.51
C GLU A 75 -13.95 15.23 10.12
N SER A 76 -12.78 15.60 9.58
CA SER A 76 -12.69 16.16 8.23
C SER A 76 -13.10 15.19 7.12
N LEU A 77 -13.07 13.88 7.40
CA LEU A 77 -13.57 12.82 6.51
C LEU A 77 -15.08 12.61 6.64
N GLY A 78 -15.78 13.40 7.47
CA GLY A 78 -17.22 13.30 7.71
C GLY A 78 -17.62 12.21 8.70
N LYS A 79 -16.66 11.69 9.46
CA LYS A 79 -16.88 10.70 10.52
C LYS A 79 -16.97 11.39 11.90
N PRO A 80 -17.62 10.78 12.89
CA PRO A 80 -17.58 11.30 14.25
C PRO A 80 -16.17 11.12 14.85
N GLU A 81 -15.81 11.96 15.82
CA GLU A 81 -14.52 11.93 16.54
C GLU A 81 -14.20 10.54 17.12
N ASP A 82 -15.21 9.85 17.63
CA ASP A 82 -15.10 8.52 18.24
C ASP A 82 -14.90 7.38 17.24
N ALA A 83 -14.92 7.66 15.92
CA ALA A 83 -14.63 6.68 14.90
C ALA A 83 -13.15 6.30 14.84
N MET A 84 -12.25 7.12 15.42
CA MET A 84 -10.84 6.76 15.51
C MET A 84 -10.61 5.74 16.63
N VAL A 85 -10.02 4.59 16.28
CA VAL A 85 -9.67 3.56 17.26
C VAL A 85 -8.37 3.96 17.97
N HIS A 86 -8.47 4.28 19.26
CA HIS A 86 -7.30 4.58 20.09
C HIS A 86 -6.69 3.31 20.69
N LEU A 87 -5.43 3.04 20.37
CA LEU A 87 -4.64 1.93 20.92
C LEU A 87 -3.63 2.50 21.94
N ILE A 88 -3.99 2.48 23.22
CA ILE A 88 -3.15 3.04 24.29
C ILE A 88 -2.24 1.95 24.87
N ASN A 89 -0.94 2.06 24.61
CA ASN A 89 0.03 1.01 24.95
C ASN A 89 0.70 1.16 26.33
N GLU A 90 0.58 2.31 27.00
CA GLU A 90 1.16 2.60 28.33
C GLU A 90 2.68 2.31 28.41
N GLY A 91 3.40 2.35 27.29
CA GLY A 91 4.83 2.06 27.25
C GLY A 91 5.19 0.59 27.03
N SER A 92 4.22 -0.33 26.94
CA SER A 92 4.48 -1.74 26.62
C SER A 92 4.49 -2.00 25.11
N SER A 93 5.60 -2.55 24.62
CA SER A 93 5.77 -2.93 23.21
C SER A 93 4.97 -4.19 22.85
N GLU A 94 4.85 -5.13 23.79
CA GLU A 94 4.07 -6.37 23.65
C GLU A 94 2.59 -6.06 23.51
N LYS A 95 2.07 -5.13 24.33
CA LYS A 95 0.70 -4.65 24.22
C LYS A 95 0.46 -3.98 22.88
N SER A 96 1.36 -3.07 22.46
CA SER A 96 1.24 -2.38 21.19
C SER A 96 1.15 -3.35 20.00
N LEU A 97 2.01 -4.38 19.98
CA LEU A 97 1.98 -5.38 18.91
C LEU A 97 0.72 -6.25 18.96
N GLY A 98 0.31 -6.68 20.16
CA GLY A 98 -0.87 -7.51 20.37
C GLY A 98 -2.17 -6.80 19.95
N ASP A 99 -2.32 -5.53 20.33
CA ASP A 99 -3.48 -4.72 19.99
C ASP A 99 -3.57 -4.48 18.48
N VAL A 100 -2.44 -4.18 17.81
CA VAL A 100 -2.40 -4.03 16.34
C VAL A 100 -2.79 -5.32 15.64
N LYS A 101 -2.23 -6.47 16.03
CA LYS A 101 -2.58 -7.77 15.42
C LYS A 101 -4.06 -8.12 15.64
N SER A 102 -4.59 -7.82 16.82
CA SER A 102 -6.00 -8.04 17.14
C SER A 102 -6.91 -7.16 16.28
N LEU A 103 -6.51 -5.90 16.07
CA LEU A 103 -7.26 -4.97 15.22
C LEU A 103 -7.21 -5.39 13.75
N LEU A 104 -6.04 -5.75 13.23
CA LEU A 104 -5.89 -6.28 11.86
C LEU A 104 -6.75 -7.52 11.62
N ALA A 105 -6.79 -8.45 12.58
CA ALA A 105 -7.64 -9.63 12.50
C ALA A 105 -9.14 -9.27 12.50
N LYS A 106 -9.54 -8.25 13.28
CA LYS A 106 -10.94 -7.78 13.36
C LYS A 106 -11.39 -7.09 12.07
N THR A 107 -10.51 -6.32 11.44
CA THR A 107 -10.82 -5.55 10.23
C THR A 107 -10.56 -6.32 8.94
N GLY A 108 -9.99 -7.53 9.02
CA GLY A 108 -9.60 -8.30 7.84
C GLY A 108 -8.53 -7.62 7.00
N GLY A 109 -7.71 -6.75 7.62
CA GLY A 109 -6.68 -5.98 6.92
C GLY A 109 -7.11 -4.60 6.43
N GLU A 110 -8.41 -4.26 6.47
CA GLU A 110 -8.93 -2.93 6.08
C GLU A 110 -8.65 -1.86 7.16
N LEU A 111 -7.36 -1.60 7.41
CA LEU A 111 -6.86 -0.76 8.49
C LEU A 111 -5.91 0.32 7.96
N ALA A 112 -6.16 1.56 8.35
CA ALA A 112 -5.20 2.67 8.28
C ALA A 112 -4.68 2.95 9.70
N LEU A 113 -3.43 2.59 9.96
CA LEU A 113 -2.79 2.67 11.27
C LEU A 113 -1.76 3.80 11.31
N ALA A 114 -1.91 4.74 12.24
CA ALA A 114 -0.83 5.60 12.72
C ALA A 114 -0.24 4.98 14.00
N ILE A 115 1.08 4.90 14.11
CA ILE A 115 1.73 4.30 15.29
C ILE A 115 3.04 4.99 15.66
N ASP A 116 3.19 5.29 16.95
CA ASP A 116 4.49 5.55 17.57
C ASP A 116 4.89 4.35 18.42
N THR A 117 5.91 3.62 17.95
CA THR A 117 6.47 2.48 18.67
C THR A 117 7.37 2.93 19.80
N ASN A 118 7.26 2.31 20.97
CA ASN A 118 8.07 2.68 22.14
C ASN A 118 9.58 2.65 21.91
N ASP A 119 10.06 1.72 21.07
CA ASP A 119 11.47 1.60 20.68
C ASP A 119 11.58 1.28 19.18
N ALA A 120 12.65 1.77 18.54
CA ALA A 120 12.88 1.62 17.10
C ALA A 120 12.81 0.17 16.58
N PRO A 121 13.36 -0.88 17.26
CA PRO A 121 13.29 -2.26 16.77
C PRO A 121 11.86 -2.82 16.71
N ASN A 122 10.93 -2.29 17.52
CA ASN A 122 9.55 -2.76 17.57
C ASN A 122 8.71 -2.27 16.37
N CYS A 123 9.22 -1.31 15.61
CA CYS A 123 8.57 -0.77 14.42
C CYS A 123 8.46 -1.82 13.29
N ARG A 124 9.52 -2.59 13.06
CA ARG A 124 9.58 -3.61 12.01
C ARG A 124 8.47 -4.68 12.10
N PRO A 125 8.31 -5.41 13.22
CA PRO A 125 7.29 -6.47 13.30
C PRO A 125 5.86 -5.95 13.17
N ILE A 126 5.61 -4.66 13.47
CA ILE A 126 4.31 -4.02 13.26
C ILE A 126 4.10 -3.74 11.79
N VAL A 127 5.08 -3.11 11.12
CA VAL A 127 4.97 -2.76 9.69
C VAL A 127 4.82 -4.02 8.84
N GLU A 128 5.57 -5.08 9.15
CA GLU A 128 5.45 -6.37 8.48
C GLU A 128 4.06 -6.97 8.67
N ALA A 129 3.54 -6.99 9.91
CA ALA A 129 2.18 -7.50 10.18
C ALA A 129 1.08 -6.71 9.45
N VAL A 130 1.18 -5.37 9.39
CA VAL A 130 0.20 -4.54 8.66
C VAL A 130 0.31 -4.77 7.16
N SER A 131 1.53 -4.85 6.62
CA SER A 131 1.76 -5.07 5.20
C SER A 131 1.30 -6.45 4.74
N GLU A 132 1.52 -7.50 5.53
CA GLU A 132 1.04 -8.86 5.25
C GLU A 132 -0.49 -8.93 5.24
N ALA A 133 -1.14 -8.15 6.10
CA ALA A 133 -2.60 -8.06 6.14
C ALA A 133 -3.20 -7.17 5.02
N GLY A 134 -2.37 -6.43 4.27
CA GLY A 134 -2.83 -5.51 3.22
C GLY A 134 -3.28 -4.13 3.72
N GLY A 135 -3.05 -3.81 4.99
CA GLY A 135 -3.36 -2.52 5.58
C GLY A 135 -2.33 -1.44 5.27
N TYR A 136 -2.62 -0.22 5.69
CA TYR A 136 -1.74 0.94 5.58
C TYR A 136 -1.20 1.32 6.95
N VAL A 137 0.10 1.60 7.03
CA VAL A 137 0.75 2.04 8.28
C VAL A 137 1.59 3.30 8.06
N SER A 138 1.44 4.25 8.97
CA SER A 138 2.29 5.42 9.13
C SER A 138 2.99 5.34 10.48
N THR A 139 4.32 5.37 10.46
CA THR A 139 5.15 5.27 11.67
C THR A 139 5.65 6.66 12.03
N ILE A 140 5.67 6.97 13.33
CA ILE A 140 6.06 8.29 13.85
C ILE A 140 7.22 8.10 14.82
N TRP A 141 8.26 8.92 14.66
CA TRP A 141 9.51 8.94 15.44
C TRP A 141 10.38 7.70 15.31
N ASN A 142 9.93 6.60 15.89
CA ASN A 142 10.78 5.44 16.17
C ASN A 142 10.73 4.44 15.01
N LYS A 143 11.86 4.29 14.32
CA LYS A 143 12.08 3.24 13.32
C LYS A 143 13.57 2.90 13.24
N THR A 144 13.90 1.70 12.80
CA THR A 144 15.28 1.38 12.44
C THR A 144 15.67 2.10 11.14
N ASP A 145 16.94 2.39 10.96
CA ASP A 145 17.42 3.19 9.82
C ASP A 145 17.14 2.51 8.47
N ASP A 146 17.25 1.18 8.45
CA ASP A 146 17.03 0.30 7.30
C ASP A 146 15.55 0.10 6.94
N LEU A 147 14.62 0.56 7.79
CA LEU A 147 13.19 0.51 7.52
C LEU A 147 12.78 1.74 6.69
N HIS A 148 12.48 1.51 5.41
CA HIS A 148 12.04 2.52 4.46
C HIS A 148 10.65 2.18 3.90
N PRO A 149 9.86 3.18 3.46
CA PRO A 149 8.51 2.96 2.91
C PRO A 149 8.44 2.01 1.72
N ARG A 150 9.56 1.82 0.99
CA ARG A 150 9.64 0.90 -0.16
C ARG A 150 9.99 -0.54 0.24
N THR A 151 10.44 -0.78 1.47
CA THR A 151 10.99 -2.09 1.88
C THR A 151 9.90 -3.18 2.03
N SER A 152 8.62 -2.81 2.18
CA SER A 152 7.50 -3.75 2.31
C SER A 152 6.74 -4.03 1.01
N ALA A 153 7.08 -3.37 -0.10
CA ALA A 153 6.46 -3.63 -1.40
C ALA A 153 7.10 -4.85 -2.06
N THR A 154 6.61 -6.03 -1.69
CA THR A 154 6.64 -7.29 -2.45
C THR A 154 7.83 -7.45 -3.41
N THR A 155 8.93 -8.03 -2.91
CA THR A 155 9.81 -8.81 -3.78
C THR A 155 9.03 -10.05 -4.22
N THR A 156 8.22 -9.94 -5.27
CA THR A 156 7.79 -11.10 -6.04
C THR A 156 9.05 -11.62 -6.72
N SER A 157 9.71 -12.58 -6.07
CA SER A 157 10.80 -13.34 -6.66
C SER A 157 10.25 -14.06 -7.89
N ALA A 158 10.66 -13.61 -9.07
CA ALA A 158 10.55 -14.39 -10.28
C ALA A 158 11.49 -15.61 -10.17
N THR A 159 10.90 -16.79 -10.17
CA THR A 159 11.52 -18.06 -10.57
C THR A 159 10.52 -18.82 -11.41
#